data_AF-A0A0B6X895-F1
#
_entry.id   AF-A0A0B6X895-F1
#
_cell.length_a   1.000
_cell.length_b   1.000
_cell.length_c   1.000
_cell.angle_alpha   90.00
_cell.angle_beta   90.00
_cell.angle_gamma   90.00
#
_symmetry.space_group_name_H-M   'P 1'
#
loop_
_entity.id
_entity.type
_entity.pdbx_description
1 polymer ?
#
loop_
_entity_poly.entity_id
_entity_poly.type
_entity_poly.pdbx_seq_one_letter_code
_entity_poly.pdbx_strand_id
1 'polypeptide(L)'
;MANTEKEKFAQINLGQRLEGLNHLSRIRAIYWGDDEKELNRFFADMRDKKDSYYEENKRALSAIFYLANIPRVRHESELEHFTQEEKQALIKAMNHIKVVVSQFPKYLKLSK
;
A
#
# COMPACT_ATOMS: atom_id res chain seq x y z
N MET A 1 28.54 -24.32 -28.59
CA MET A 1 27.66 -24.87 -27.52
C MET A 1 26.92 -23.70 -26.89
N ALA A 2 25.77 -23.38 -27.49
CA ALA A 2 24.80 -22.43 -26.97
C ALA A 2 23.88 -23.19 -25.99
N ASN A 3 23.78 -22.71 -24.74
CA ASN A 3 22.69 -22.95 -23.77
C ASN A 3 23.11 -22.75 -22.30
N THR A 4 23.97 -21.77 -22.00
CA THR A 4 24.16 -21.31 -20.61
C THR A 4 23.67 -19.88 -20.37
N GLU A 5 23.15 -19.21 -21.40
CA GLU A 5 22.30 -18.03 -21.27
C GLU A 5 20.88 -18.47 -20.91
N LYS A 6 20.73 -19.22 -19.81
CA LYS A 6 19.45 -19.27 -19.10
C LYS A 6 19.18 -17.85 -18.65
N GLU A 7 18.49 -17.10 -19.50
CA GLU A 7 17.56 -16.03 -19.19
C GLU A 7 17.78 -15.45 -17.79
N LYS A 8 18.84 -14.63 -17.65
CA LYS A 8 18.85 -13.62 -16.61
C LYS A 8 17.79 -12.59 -17.01
N PHE A 9 16.50 -12.95 -16.91
CA PHE A 9 15.50 -11.94 -16.60
C PHE A 9 16.03 -11.26 -15.35
N ALA A 10 16.57 -10.05 -15.50
CA ALA A 10 17.11 -9.30 -14.39
C ALA A 10 16.03 -9.29 -13.31
N GLN A 11 16.31 -9.96 -12.19
CA GLN A 11 15.37 -10.09 -11.10
C GLN A 11 14.97 -8.68 -10.68
N ILE A 12 13.75 -8.26 -11.04
CA ILE A 12 13.29 -6.89 -10.79
C ILE A 12 13.39 -6.64 -9.29
N ASN A 13 14.25 -5.67 -8.92
CA ASN A 13 14.50 -5.35 -7.52
C ASN A 13 13.30 -4.61 -6.91
N LEU A 14 13.27 -4.45 -5.58
CA LEU A 14 12.12 -3.86 -4.88
C LEU A 14 11.81 -2.43 -5.33
N GLY A 15 12.86 -1.63 -5.58
CA GLY A 15 12.70 -0.26 -6.06
C GLY A 15 12.03 -0.21 -7.42
N GLN A 16 12.48 -1.04 -8.37
CA GLN A 16 11.89 -1.15 -9.70
C GLN A 16 10.43 -1.64 -9.65
N ARG A 17 10.11 -2.59 -8.74
CA ARG A 17 8.72 -3.03 -8.53
C ARG A 17 7.84 -1.90 -8.00
N LEU A 18 8.33 -1.13 -7.03
CA LEU A 18 7.62 0.01 -6.47
C LEU A 18 7.37 1.09 -7.53
N GLU A 19 8.40 1.41 -8.32
CA GLU A 19 8.28 2.38 -9.41
C GLU A 19 7.25 1.92 -10.45
N GLY A 20 7.26 0.63 -10.82
CA GLY A 20 6.27 0.03 -11.71
C GLY A 20 4.84 0.14 -11.18
N LEU A 21 4.60 -0.20 -9.91
CA LEU A 21 3.28 -0.05 -9.30
C LEU A 21 2.81 1.41 -9.25
N ASN A 22 3.71 2.34 -8.92
CA ASN A 22 3.38 3.78 -8.91
C ASN A 22 3.12 4.31 -10.32
N HIS A 23 3.84 3.82 -11.33
CA HIS A 23 3.58 4.16 -12.72
C HIS A 23 2.22 3.62 -13.18
N LEU A 24 1.87 2.39 -12.83
CA LEU A 24 0.54 1.83 -13.11
C LEU A 24 -0.58 2.61 -12.42
N SER A 25 -0.40 3.03 -11.16
CA SER A 25 -1.38 3.90 -10.47
C SER A 25 -1.61 5.22 -11.23
N ARG A 26 -0.57 5.83 -11.80
CA ARG A 26 -0.71 7.04 -12.63
C ARG A 26 -1.48 6.77 -13.93
N ILE A 27 -1.19 5.67 -14.61
CA ILE A 27 -1.96 5.25 -15.80
C ILE A 27 -3.42 5.06 -15.42
N ARG A 28 -3.69 4.40 -14.28
CA ARG A 28 -5.08 4.16 -13.85
C ARG A 28 -5.84 5.45 -13.59
N ALA A 29 -5.21 6.43 -12.95
CA ALA A 29 -5.81 7.73 -12.72
C ALA A 29 -6.23 8.43 -14.02
N ILE A 30 -5.51 8.23 -15.12
CA ILE A 30 -5.83 8.83 -16.43
C ILE A 30 -7.05 8.17 -17.08
N TYR A 31 -7.18 6.83 -16.97
CA TYR A 31 -8.18 6.07 -17.74
C TYR A 31 -9.41 5.61 -16.93
N TRP A 32 -9.28 5.43 -15.62
CA TRP A 32 -10.34 4.90 -14.74
C TRP A 32 -10.83 5.87 -13.66
N GLY A 33 -10.18 7.04 -13.50
CA GLY A 33 -10.57 8.05 -12.50
C GLY A 33 -9.91 7.83 -11.14
N ASP A 34 -10.54 8.36 -10.08
CA ASP A 34 -10.02 8.29 -8.72
C ASP A 34 -10.38 6.97 -8.00
N ASP A 35 -9.63 6.68 -6.92
CA ASP A 35 -9.81 5.52 -6.06
C ASP A 35 -10.66 5.86 -4.80
N GLU A 36 -11.36 7.00 -4.75
CA GLU A 36 -11.94 7.52 -3.50
C GLU A 36 -12.95 6.56 -2.89
N LYS A 37 -13.82 5.96 -3.71
CA LYS A 37 -14.81 4.99 -3.25
C LYS A 37 -14.15 3.78 -2.60
N GLU A 38 -13.06 3.26 -3.19
CA GLU A 38 -12.37 2.10 -2.66
C GLU A 38 -11.56 2.43 -1.40
N LEU A 39 -10.91 3.60 -1.37
CA LEU A 39 -10.17 4.09 -0.21
C LEU A 39 -11.11 4.39 0.97
N ASN A 40 -12.28 4.97 0.72
CA ASN A 40 -13.30 5.20 1.74
C ASN A 40 -13.82 3.88 2.34
N ARG A 41 -14.09 2.87 1.49
CA ARG A 41 -14.44 1.53 1.98
C ARG A 41 -13.32 0.94 2.84
N PHE A 42 -12.08 1.01 2.37
CA PHE A 42 -10.93 0.54 3.15
C PHE A 42 -10.80 1.25 4.50
N PHE A 43 -10.99 2.58 4.55
CA PHE A 43 -10.96 3.32 5.82
C PHE A 43 -12.11 2.92 6.75
N ALA A 44 -13.31 2.73 6.22
CA ALA A 44 -14.46 2.29 6.98
C ALA A 44 -14.19 0.91 7.62
N ASP A 45 -13.66 -0.04 6.85
CA ASP A 45 -13.30 -1.37 7.34
C ASP A 45 -12.23 -1.28 8.44
N MET A 46 -11.16 -0.49 8.23
CA MET A 46 -10.07 -0.34 9.20
C MET A 46 -10.46 0.43 10.48
N ARG A 47 -11.55 1.22 10.43
CA ARG A 47 -12.07 2.02 11.54
C ARG A 47 -13.35 1.44 12.15
N ASP A 48 -13.77 0.24 11.75
CA ASP A 48 -14.99 -0.38 12.27
C ASP A 48 -14.81 -0.81 13.74
N LYS A 49 -15.47 -0.09 14.64
CA LYS A 49 -15.46 -0.36 16.10
C LYS A 49 -16.16 -1.66 16.47
N LYS A 50 -16.93 -2.27 15.57
CA LYS A 50 -17.58 -3.56 15.79
C LYS A 50 -16.65 -4.74 15.52
N ASP A 51 -15.53 -4.52 14.84
CA ASP A 51 -14.53 -5.55 14.59
C ASP A 51 -13.78 -5.90 15.88
N SER A 52 -13.60 -7.19 16.15
CA SER A 52 -12.85 -7.69 17.31
C SER A 52 -11.37 -7.27 17.33
N TYR A 53 -10.81 -6.90 16.17
CA TYR A 53 -9.44 -6.44 15.98
C TYR A 53 -9.38 -4.94 15.67
N TYR A 54 -10.38 -4.15 16.10
CA TYR A 54 -10.44 -2.71 15.86
C TYR A 54 -9.14 -1.97 16.21
N GLU A 55 -8.52 -2.28 17.36
CA GLU A 55 -7.30 -1.60 17.79
C GLU A 55 -6.09 -1.97 16.91
N GLU A 56 -5.97 -3.22 16.50
CA GLU A 56 -4.94 -3.68 15.55
C GLU A 56 -5.13 -3.05 14.17
N ASN A 57 -6.36 -3.03 13.67
CA ASN A 57 -6.71 -2.42 12.39
C ASN A 57 -6.42 -0.92 12.40
N LYS A 58 -6.82 -0.22 13.47
CA LYS A 58 -6.51 1.20 13.67
C LYS A 58 -5.01 1.46 13.68
N ARG A 59 -4.23 0.63 14.41
CA ARG A 59 -2.76 0.74 14.44
C ARG A 59 -2.12 0.50 13.09
N ALA A 60 -2.61 -0.48 12.33
CA ALA A 60 -2.13 -0.74 10.97
C ALA A 60 -2.43 0.45 10.05
N LEU A 61 -3.63 1.05 10.13
CA LEU A 61 -3.97 2.26 9.39
C LEU A 61 -3.05 3.44 9.75
N SER A 62 -2.80 3.66 11.06
CA SER A 62 -1.84 4.68 11.51
C SER A 62 -0.41 4.44 10.98
N ALA A 63 0.00 3.18 10.86
CA ALA A 63 1.31 2.84 10.28
C ALA A 63 1.37 3.16 8.78
N ILE A 64 0.29 2.93 8.03
CA ILE A 64 0.18 3.33 6.62
C ILE A 64 0.29 4.86 6.50
N PHE A 65 -0.43 5.62 7.32
CA PHE A 65 -0.35 7.09 7.31
C PHE A 65 1.03 7.61 7.69
N TYR A 66 1.66 6.99 8.69
CA TYR A 66 3.04 7.31 9.06
C TYR A 66 4.01 7.08 7.89
N LEU A 67 3.89 5.95 7.18
CA LEU A 67 4.70 5.66 5.99
C LEU A 67 4.44 6.66 4.86
N ALA A 68 3.22 7.17 4.74
CA ALA A 68 2.84 8.24 3.82
C ALA A 68 3.31 9.64 4.26
N ASN A 69 4.01 9.75 5.39
CA ASN A 69 4.41 11.01 6.00
C ASN A 69 3.24 11.96 6.31
N ILE A 70 2.07 11.40 6.61
CA ILE A 70 0.88 12.16 7.00
C ILE A 70 0.94 12.41 8.52
N PRO A 71 0.85 13.67 9.00
CA PRO A 71 0.94 13.99 10.41
C PRO A 71 -0.11 13.27 11.25
N ARG A 72 0.26 12.85 12.46
CA ARG A 72 -0.63 12.11 13.38
C ARG A 72 -1.95 12.83 13.65
N VAL A 73 -1.93 14.15 13.72
CA VAL A 73 -3.14 14.98 13.91
C VAL A 73 -4.18 14.80 12.80
N ARG A 74 -3.79 14.27 11.64
CA ARG A 74 -4.66 14.00 10.49
C ARG A 74 -5.09 12.54 10.37
N HIS A 75 -4.62 11.63 11.23
CA HIS A 75 -4.90 10.19 11.09
C HIS A 75 -6.38 9.85 11.31
N GLU A 76 -7.13 10.70 11.99
CA GLU A 76 -8.57 10.55 12.20
C GLU A 76 -9.41 11.34 11.17
N SER A 77 -8.78 12.04 10.22
CA SER A 77 -9.50 12.79 9.20
C SER A 77 -10.17 11.84 8.19
N GLU A 78 -11.31 12.26 7.66
CA GLU A 78 -11.94 11.61 6.50
C GLU A 78 -11.18 11.92 5.21
N LEU A 79 -11.23 11.00 4.24
CA LEU A 79 -10.47 11.09 2.98
C LEU A 79 -10.79 12.36 2.17
N GLU A 80 -12.03 12.85 2.24
CA GLU A 80 -12.48 14.08 1.58
C GLU A 80 -11.70 15.32 2.04
N HIS A 81 -11.16 15.30 3.27
CA HIS A 81 -10.37 16.38 3.82
C HIS A 81 -8.88 16.29 3.46
N PHE A 82 -8.44 15.21 2.81
CA PHE A 82 -7.03 15.03 2.43
C PHE A 82 -6.72 15.92 1.23
N THR A 83 -5.53 16.54 1.25
CA THR A 83 -5.04 17.22 0.05
C THR A 83 -4.70 16.22 -1.04
N GLN A 84 -4.54 16.69 -2.27
CA GLN A 84 -4.15 15.81 -3.38
C GLN A 84 -2.78 15.17 -3.14
N GLU A 85 -1.85 15.90 -2.52
CA GLU A 85 -0.52 15.42 -2.15
C GLU A 85 -0.61 14.30 -1.11
N GLU A 86 -1.49 14.44 -0.11
CA GLU A 86 -1.71 13.41 0.90
C GLU A 86 -2.34 12.14 0.31
N LYS A 87 -3.33 12.29 -0.58
CA LYS A 87 -3.91 11.15 -1.32
C LYS A 87 -2.84 10.44 -2.16
N GLN A 88 -2.00 11.18 -2.87
CA GLN A 88 -0.90 10.60 -3.64
C GLN A 88 0.15 9.92 -2.75
N ALA A 89 0.52 10.53 -1.62
CA ALA A 89 1.45 9.96 -0.66
C ALA A 89 0.91 8.66 -0.06
N LEU A 90 -0.38 8.62 0.26
CA LEU A 90 -1.09 7.44 0.74
C LEU A 90 -1.02 6.29 -0.28
N ILE A 91 -1.36 6.55 -1.54
CA ILE A 91 -1.31 5.52 -2.61
C ILE A 91 0.12 4.97 -2.77
N LYS A 92 1.14 5.85 -2.75
CA LYS A 92 2.55 5.43 -2.82
C LYS A 92 2.94 4.56 -1.63
N ALA A 93 2.51 4.92 -0.42
CA ALA A 93 2.78 4.13 0.80
C ALA A 93 2.12 2.74 0.74
N MET A 94 0.86 2.67 0.30
CA MET A 94 0.16 1.39 0.12
C MET A 94 0.83 0.52 -0.96
N ASN A 95 1.27 1.10 -2.07
CA ASN A 95 2.04 0.39 -3.09
C ASN A 95 3.38 -0.11 -2.55
N HIS A 96 4.06 0.68 -1.72
CA HIS A 96 5.29 0.24 -1.05
C HIS A 96 5.03 -0.95 -0.13
N ILE A 97 3.96 -0.93 0.66
CA ILE A 97 3.56 -2.07 1.50
C ILE A 97 3.27 -3.30 0.64
N LYS A 98 2.58 -3.17 -0.50
CA LYS A 98 2.36 -4.30 -1.44
C LYS A 98 3.69 -4.94 -1.89
N VAL A 99 4.69 -4.11 -2.20
CA VAL A 99 6.04 -4.60 -2.54
C VAL A 99 6.67 -5.31 -1.35
N VAL A 100 6.63 -4.73 -0.15
CA VAL A 100 7.22 -5.31 1.06
C VAL A 100 6.56 -6.65 1.42
N VAL A 101 5.23 -6.69 1.45
CA VAL A 101 4.45 -7.91 1.76
C VAL A 101 4.72 -9.00 0.73
N SER A 102 4.96 -8.66 -0.54
CA SER A 102 5.34 -9.65 -1.56
C SER A 102 6.68 -10.34 -1.30
N GLN A 103 7.50 -9.82 -0.39
CA GLN A 103 8.78 -10.41 0.02
C GLN A 103 8.69 -11.22 1.30
N PHE A 104 7.52 -11.27 1.95
CA PHE A 104 7.39 -12.03 3.18
C PHE A 104 7.69 -13.52 2.94
N PRO A 105 8.31 -14.21 3.92
CA PRO A 105 8.52 -15.64 3.82
C PRO A 105 7.22 -16.37 3.53
N LYS A 106 7.27 -17.38 2.64
CA LYS A 106 6.10 -18.16 2.25
C LYS A 106 5.41 -18.84 3.44
N TYR A 107 6.17 -19.19 4.47
CA TYR A 107 5.68 -19.87 5.65
C TYR A 107 6.18 -19.15 6.90
N LEU A 108 5.24 -18.66 7.71
CA LEU A 108 5.49 -18.12 9.03
C LEU A 108 4.84 -19.05 10.06
N LYS A 109 5.51 -19.28 11.18
CA LYS A 109 5.01 -20.13 12.26
C LYS A 109 4.93 -19.30 13.53
N LEU A 110 3.79 -19.35 14.21
CA LEU A 110 3.69 -18.87 15.59
C LEU A 110 4.22 -19.99 16.50
N SER A 111 5.16 -19.66 17.37
CA SER A 111 5.53 -20.57 18.46
C SER A 111 4.37 -20.66 19.46
N LYS A 112 4.22 -21.84 20.07
CA LYS A 112 3.25 -22.06 21.15
C LYS A 112 3.73 -21.43 22.45
#